data_AF-A0A954TK30-F1
#
_entry.id   AF-A0A954TK30-F1
#
_cell.length_a   1.000
_cell.length_b   1.000
_cell.length_c   1.000
_cell.angle_alpha   90.00
_cell.angle_beta   90.00
_cell.angle_gamma   90.00
#
_symmetry.space_group_name_H-M   'P 1'
#
loop_
_entity.id
_entity.type
_entity.pdbx_description
1 polymer ?
#
loop_
_entity_poly.entity_id
_entity_poly.type
_entity_poly.pdbx_seq_one_letter_code
_entity_poly.pdbx_strand_id
1 'polypeptide(L)'
;MKFHTTILAVFWSIVFWVITSCAAAQDRVPRIITCGWNAPTMGQFARDIGVMPGALPLTGAVLTLHADSGNPDPLASAHSADDWRELDVTRSIEAFASAPKDSMPDNYLLLKANPGSVDWIDDDDGWKTIVDHYRVAAKLARSAGLRGLLLDFEPYTQPFRQFEYSRQSGAKQHSFIEYRDAARRRGREVMSAIASEFPDAEIGTFFLLSYLTDDHHYRGPSPVNRNDALWCLAGHSYGLLPAFVDGWLDNIPPQMTIIDGCENAYWFHSESQFQRCAEAVRERGIHLVSEANRSKYENQVRVAFPVYLDAIHPTLAGKYTIQPQRIDRLELMRDNLSAAIAAGDGLVWLYGEHGRWWPEAGDEALWAGKDNYPTWETNLPGISALIKEVVDQSRHRPPISKPASGSSTAATTDSTRTDLADEPVDQEGKDEIGATVLDVQPEWTSRREGETGDVQIVDGQVTISGAGDGSGLATIETEPNRRYMVQVQVVQQGRGMTRLALRWRTPDGKWESTMQHDVVAYPPDGDPLQPRTITAIVQSPPQPHRLVVICNASKQLSQDDAALFGNLMIGLVDE
;
A
#
# COMPACT_ATOMS: atom_id res chain seq x y z
N MET A 1 26.31 52.51 -65.68
CA MET A 1 26.27 53.38 -64.49
C MET A 1 25.49 52.64 -63.41
N LYS A 2 26.13 52.36 -62.27
CA LYS A 2 25.60 51.87 -60.98
C LYS A 2 25.11 50.41 -60.87
N PHE A 3 25.35 49.88 -59.68
CA PHE A 3 25.48 48.49 -59.24
C PHE A 3 24.14 47.77 -58.95
N HIS A 4 24.16 46.45 -59.21
CA HIS A 4 23.60 45.31 -58.45
C HIS A 4 22.27 45.48 -57.70
N THR A 5 21.34 44.52 -57.90
CA THR A 5 20.90 43.57 -56.85
C THR A 5 20.15 42.39 -57.47
N THR A 6 20.61 41.18 -57.17
CA THR A 6 20.00 39.87 -57.45
C THR A 6 18.87 39.61 -56.45
N ILE A 7 17.70 39.14 -56.90
CA ILE A 7 16.71 38.48 -56.04
C ILE A 7 16.40 37.11 -56.65
N LEU A 8 16.99 36.07 -56.07
CA LEU A 8 16.63 34.67 -56.27
C LEU A 8 15.65 34.32 -55.14
N ALA A 9 14.40 34.01 -55.46
CA ALA A 9 13.45 33.47 -54.49
C ALA A 9 13.70 31.97 -54.32
N VAL A 10 14.22 31.58 -53.16
CA VAL A 10 14.45 30.18 -52.77
C VAL A 10 13.22 29.70 -52.00
N PHE A 11 12.62 28.61 -52.48
CA PHE A 11 11.64 27.79 -51.78
C PHE A 11 12.22 27.26 -50.46
N TRP A 12 11.57 27.52 -49.33
CA TRP A 12 11.80 26.81 -48.08
C TRP A 12 10.55 26.02 -47.71
N SER A 13 10.65 24.70 -47.89
CA SER A 13 9.69 23.71 -47.42
C SER A 13 9.83 23.57 -45.91
N ILE A 14 8.82 24.03 -45.16
CA ILE A 14 8.71 23.75 -43.73
C ILE A 14 8.12 22.34 -43.59
N VAL A 15 8.98 21.37 -43.31
CA VAL A 15 8.55 20.06 -42.80
C VAL A 15 8.27 20.22 -41.31
N PHE A 16 7.00 20.41 -40.94
CA PHE A 16 6.56 20.22 -39.56
C PHE A 16 6.63 18.72 -39.25
N TRP A 17 7.69 18.28 -38.59
CA TRP A 17 7.67 17.03 -37.85
C TRP A 17 6.75 17.23 -36.65
N VAL A 18 5.47 16.90 -36.82
CA VAL A 18 4.62 16.54 -35.70
C VAL A 18 5.19 15.22 -35.19
N ILE A 19 6.05 15.27 -34.17
CA ILE A 19 6.30 14.11 -33.33
C ILE A 19 5.00 13.92 -32.56
N THR A 20 4.05 13.23 -33.17
CA THR A 20 2.99 12.57 -32.44
C THR A 20 3.73 11.58 -31.55
N SER A 21 3.82 11.88 -30.25
CA SER A 21 4.17 10.88 -29.24
C SER A 21 3.06 9.84 -29.25
N CYS A 22 3.10 8.95 -30.23
CA CYS A 22 2.67 7.59 -30.03
C CYS A 22 3.59 7.05 -28.93
N ALA A 23 3.16 7.18 -27.68
CA ALA A 23 3.52 6.21 -26.66
C ALA A 23 2.90 4.87 -27.11
N ALA A 24 3.48 4.32 -28.17
CA ALA A 24 3.20 2.99 -28.65
C ALA A 24 3.49 2.06 -27.48
N ALA A 25 2.56 1.16 -27.21
CA ALA A 25 2.73 0.06 -26.28
C ALA A 25 4.05 -0.63 -26.59
N GLN A 26 5.08 -0.28 -25.82
CA GLN A 26 6.36 -0.96 -25.85
C GLN A 26 6.07 -2.34 -25.28
N ASP A 27 6.31 -3.41 -26.05
CA ASP A 27 6.20 -4.79 -25.59
C ASP A 27 6.87 -4.89 -24.22
N ARG A 28 6.06 -4.98 -23.15
CA ARG A 28 6.55 -4.85 -21.79
C ARG A 28 7.12 -6.19 -21.38
N VAL A 29 8.40 -6.40 -21.70
CA VAL A 29 9.18 -7.47 -21.09
C VAL A 29 9.06 -7.30 -19.57
N PRO A 30 8.52 -8.29 -18.83
CA PRO A 30 8.36 -8.14 -17.39
C PRO A 30 9.74 -8.02 -16.74
N ARG A 31 9.80 -7.11 -15.78
CA ARG A 31 10.95 -6.82 -14.94
C ARG A 31 10.74 -7.55 -13.64
N ILE A 32 11.58 -8.53 -13.37
CA ILE A 32 11.50 -9.36 -12.16
C ILE A 32 12.66 -8.99 -11.26
N ILE A 33 12.37 -8.39 -10.12
CA ILE A 33 13.39 -7.97 -9.16
C ILE A 33 13.29 -8.79 -7.87
N THR A 34 14.40 -8.93 -7.14
CA THR A 34 14.37 -9.53 -5.78
C THR A 34 14.24 -8.46 -4.71
N CYS A 35 13.44 -8.74 -3.68
CA CYS A 35 13.32 -7.93 -2.47
C CYS A 35 13.10 -8.83 -1.24
N GLY A 36 13.25 -8.29 -0.02
CA GLY A 36 12.99 -9.01 1.23
C GLY A 36 14.18 -9.02 2.17
N TRP A 37 14.18 -9.95 3.14
CA TRP A 37 15.20 -10.00 4.19
C TRP A 37 16.57 -10.47 3.70
N ASN A 38 16.67 -11.00 2.48
CA ASN A 38 17.93 -11.29 1.81
C ASN A 38 18.28 -10.24 0.72
N ALA A 39 17.75 -9.02 0.82
CA ALA A 39 18.15 -7.93 -0.08
C ALA A 39 19.68 -7.70 0.03
N PRO A 40 20.43 -7.75 -1.09
CA PRO A 40 21.86 -7.57 -1.05
C PRO A 40 22.20 -6.11 -0.76
N THR A 41 23.29 -5.88 -0.03
CA THR A 41 23.92 -4.55 -0.06
C THR A 41 24.49 -4.29 -1.45
N MET A 42 24.72 -3.01 -1.77
CA MET A 42 25.44 -2.63 -3.00
C MET A 42 26.80 -3.34 -3.15
N GLY A 43 27.56 -3.47 -2.06
CA GLY A 43 28.83 -4.20 -2.06
C GLY A 43 28.65 -5.71 -2.30
N GLN A 44 27.64 -6.32 -1.68
CA GLN A 44 27.31 -7.72 -1.92
C GLN A 44 26.88 -7.98 -3.37
N PHE A 45 26.02 -7.12 -3.93
CA PHE A 45 25.61 -7.22 -5.32
C PHE A 45 26.84 -7.21 -6.24
N ALA A 46 27.76 -6.26 -6.05
CA ALA A 46 28.96 -6.14 -6.87
C ALA A 46 29.87 -7.37 -6.81
N ARG A 47 29.98 -7.98 -5.62
CA ARG A 47 30.75 -9.21 -5.39
C ARG A 47 30.09 -10.43 -6.05
N ASP A 48 28.77 -10.53 -5.98
CA ASP A 48 28.05 -11.79 -6.19
C ASP A 48 27.31 -11.88 -7.54
N ILE A 49 27.11 -10.78 -8.25
CA ILE A 49 26.37 -10.74 -9.53
C ILE A 49 26.90 -11.76 -10.56
N GLY A 50 28.21 -12.02 -10.59
CA GLY A 50 28.84 -12.96 -11.51
C GLY A 50 28.61 -14.44 -11.20
N VAL A 51 28.14 -14.76 -9.99
CA VAL A 51 27.83 -16.13 -9.55
C VAL A 51 26.34 -16.35 -9.28
N MET A 52 25.50 -15.34 -9.55
CA MET A 52 24.05 -15.47 -9.47
C MET A 52 23.56 -16.59 -10.41
N PRO A 53 22.55 -17.39 -10.00
CA PRO A 53 22.11 -18.54 -10.79
C PRO A 53 21.65 -18.15 -12.20
N GLY A 54 22.35 -18.64 -13.23
CA GLY A 54 22.16 -18.25 -14.64
C GLY A 54 20.87 -18.73 -15.33
N ALA A 55 19.89 -19.26 -14.59
CA ALA A 55 18.58 -19.67 -15.11
C ALA A 55 17.41 -18.79 -14.64
N LEU A 56 17.64 -17.93 -13.63
CA LEU A 56 16.61 -17.07 -13.06
C LEU A 56 16.55 -15.75 -13.86
N PRO A 57 15.41 -15.38 -14.47
CA PRO A 57 15.31 -14.20 -15.34
C PRO A 57 15.18 -12.90 -14.54
N LEU A 58 16.00 -12.71 -13.50
CA LEU A 58 16.02 -11.48 -12.74
C LEU A 58 16.54 -10.34 -13.61
N THR A 59 15.89 -9.20 -13.50
CA THR A 59 16.33 -7.96 -14.14
C THR A 59 16.88 -6.96 -13.12
N GLY A 60 16.84 -7.26 -11.81
CA GLY A 60 17.47 -6.43 -10.78
C GLY A 60 17.10 -6.82 -9.36
N ALA A 61 17.38 -5.92 -8.42
CA ALA A 61 17.08 -6.08 -7.01
C ALA A 61 16.83 -4.74 -6.30
N VAL A 62 16.14 -4.81 -5.18
CA VAL A 62 16.15 -3.75 -4.18
C VAL A 62 17.42 -3.89 -3.37
N LEU A 63 18.20 -2.82 -3.29
CA LEU A 63 19.52 -2.78 -2.69
C LEU A 63 19.51 -1.94 -1.41
N THR A 64 20.27 -2.39 -0.44
CA THR A 64 20.58 -1.64 0.78
C THR A 64 21.97 -1.03 0.71
N LEU A 65 22.22 -0.02 1.54
CA LEU A 65 23.56 0.53 1.76
C LEU A 65 24.09 0.06 3.11
N HIS A 66 25.40 -0.18 3.15
CA HIS A 66 26.14 -0.30 4.40
C HIS A 66 27.16 0.82 4.42
N ALA A 67 27.17 1.60 5.49
CA ALA A 67 28.12 2.69 5.68
C ALA A 67 29.52 2.15 6.00
N ASP A 68 30.56 2.88 5.61
CA ASP A 68 31.95 2.53 5.87
C ASP A 68 32.29 2.57 7.37
N SER A 69 31.54 3.37 8.12
CA SER A 69 31.54 3.47 9.58
C SER A 69 30.92 2.27 10.29
N GLY A 70 30.25 1.35 9.57
CA GLY A 70 29.60 0.18 10.16
C GLY A 70 28.09 0.30 10.41
N ASN A 71 27.46 1.40 10.00
CA ASN A 71 25.99 1.50 10.05
C ASN A 71 25.35 0.60 8.96
N PRO A 72 24.55 -0.41 9.33
CA PRO A 72 23.97 -1.34 8.36
C PRO A 72 22.79 -0.79 7.57
N ASP A 73 22.20 0.35 7.96
CA ASP A 73 21.09 0.97 7.24
C ASP A 73 21.10 2.51 7.39
N PRO A 74 22.06 3.20 6.74
CA PRO A 74 22.19 4.65 6.83
C PRO A 74 21.01 5.42 6.20
N LEU A 75 20.14 4.75 5.42
CA LEU A 75 18.98 5.36 4.79
C LEU A 75 17.65 5.02 5.47
N ALA A 76 17.69 4.44 6.67
CA ALA A 76 16.50 4.13 7.45
C ALA A 76 15.78 5.37 7.99
N SER A 77 16.49 6.49 8.16
CA SER A 77 16.01 7.65 8.93
C SER A 77 15.67 8.88 8.08
N ALA A 78 15.10 8.71 6.88
CA ALA A 78 14.87 9.83 5.96
C ALA A 78 13.94 10.91 6.53
N HIS A 79 13.08 10.58 7.49
CA HIS A 79 12.15 11.49 8.17
C HIS A 79 12.61 11.85 9.60
N SER A 80 13.92 11.85 9.83
CA SER A 80 14.55 12.38 11.05
C SER A 80 15.14 13.78 10.83
N ALA A 81 15.65 14.37 11.91
CA ALA A 81 16.41 15.62 11.89
C ALA A 81 17.94 15.38 11.88
N ASP A 82 18.39 14.13 11.66
CA ASP A 82 19.81 13.79 11.59
C ASP A 82 20.45 14.43 10.34
N ASP A 83 21.75 14.66 10.34
CA ASP A 83 22.43 15.27 9.19
C ASP A 83 23.12 14.20 8.33
N TRP A 84 22.73 14.08 7.05
CA TRP A 84 23.34 13.13 6.09
C TRP A 84 24.47 13.74 5.23
N ARG A 85 24.92 14.97 5.48
CA ARG A 85 25.99 15.59 4.67
C ARG A 85 27.31 14.83 4.69
N GLU A 86 27.58 14.08 5.75
CA GLU A 86 28.81 13.30 5.93
C GLU A 86 28.57 11.78 5.80
N LEU A 87 27.55 11.35 5.05
CA LEU A 87 27.27 9.93 4.82
C LEU A 87 28.48 9.23 4.16
N ASP A 88 29.10 8.29 4.85
CA ASP A 88 30.32 7.61 4.42
C ASP A 88 30.00 6.31 3.68
N VAL A 89 29.50 6.42 2.45
CA VAL A 89 29.04 5.28 1.63
C VAL A 89 29.83 5.09 0.34
N THR A 90 30.98 5.77 0.20
CA THR A 90 31.76 5.82 -1.05
C THR A 90 32.13 4.42 -1.55
N ARG A 91 32.59 3.54 -0.67
CA ARG A 91 32.97 2.16 -1.04
C ARG A 91 31.79 1.39 -1.65
N SER A 92 30.62 1.48 -1.02
CA SER A 92 29.40 0.80 -1.48
C SER A 92 28.96 1.32 -2.86
N ILE A 93 28.98 2.65 -3.06
CA ILE A 93 28.60 3.28 -4.32
C ILE A 93 29.57 2.93 -5.45
N GLU A 94 30.88 3.04 -5.21
CA GLU A 94 31.91 2.74 -6.21
C GLU A 94 31.95 1.25 -6.59
N ALA A 95 31.76 0.35 -5.62
CA ALA A 95 31.67 -1.08 -5.86
C ALA A 95 30.51 -1.41 -6.82
N PHE A 96 29.32 -0.90 -6.54
CA PHE A 96 28.15 -1.14 -7.37
C PHE A 96 28.24 -0.43 -8.74
N ALA A 97 28.76 0.80 -8.77
CA ALA A 97 28.96 1.53 -10.02
C ALA A 97 29.87 0.76 -10.99
N SER A 98 30.86 0.04 -10.47
CA SER A 98 31.83 -0.75 -11.24
C SER A 98 31.38 -2.18 -11.57
N ALA A 99 30.26 -2.65 -11.02
CA ALA A 99 29.76 -4.01 -11.23
C ALA A 99 29.21 -4.21 -12.66
N PRO A 100 29.37 -5.43 -13.25
CA PRO A 100 28.84 -5.75 -14.58
C PRO A 100 27.33 -6.00 -14.54
N LYS A 101 26.56 -4.91 -14.38
CA LYS A 101 25.10 -4.93 -14.15
C LYS A 101 24.24 -4.84 -15.41
N ASP A 102 24.81 -4.96 -16.60
CA ASP A 102 24.08 -4.82 -17.89
C ASP A 102 22.95 -5.84 -18.05
N SER A 103 23.09 -7.03 -17.43
CA SER A 103 22.05 -8.07 -17.42
C SER A 103 20.96 -7.82 -16.38
N MET A 104 21.18 -6.92 -15.43
CA MET A 104 20.26 -6.59 -14.34
C MET A 104 20.15 -5.07 -14.17
N PRO A 105 19.50 -4.33 -15.09
CA PRO A 105 19.41 -2.88 -15.04
C PRO A 105 18.38 -2.33 -14.02
N ASP A 106 17.44 -3.14 -13.53
CA ASP A 106 16.30 -2.74 -12.71
C ASP A 106 16.61 -2.75 -11.22
N ASN A 107 17.64 -2.01 -10.80
CA ASN A 107 18.02 -1.92 -9.39
C ASN A 107 17.52 -0.63 -8.75
N TYR A 108 17.07 -0.74 -7.50
CA TYR A 108 16.51 0.36 -6.73
C TYR A 108 17.21 0.48 -5.38
N LEU A 109 17.49 1.70 -4.95
CA LEU A 109 18.00 1.96 -3.60
C LEU A 109 16.83 2.08 -2.62
N LEU A 110 16.84 1.27 -1.55
CA LEU A 110 15.86 1.35 -0.48
C LEU A 110 16.02 2.64 0.35
N LEU A 111 14.93 3.34 0.61
CA LEU A 111 14.88 4.54 1.46
C LEU A 111 13.63 4.47 2.36
N LYS A 112 13.80 4.59 3.68
CA LYS A 112 12.68 4.45 4.63
C LYS A 112 12.28 5.79 5.22
N ALA A 113 10.98 6.07 5.25
CA ALA A 113 10.39 7.30 5.80
C ALA A 113 10.22 7.25 7.33
N ASN A 114 11.29 6.96 8.06
CA ASN A 114 11.30 6.88 9.53
C ASN A 114 12.23 7.92 10.16
N PRO A 115 12.14 8.22 11.47
CA PRO A 115 11.07 7.80 12.37
C PRO A 115 9.78 8.60 12.19
N GLY A 116 9.73 9.71 11.46
CA GLY A 116 8.51 10.53 11.39
C GLY A 116 8.31 11.41 12.64
N SER A 117 9.42 11.89 13.20
CA SER A 117 9.45 12.70 14.43
C SER A 117 9.40 14.21 14.18
N VAL A 118 9.51 14.64 12.91
CA VAL A 118 9.48 16.04 12.48
C VAL A 118 8.05 16.42 12.11
N ASP A 119 7.55 17.52 12.68
CA ASP A 119 6.17 17.98 12.40
C ASP A 119 6.04 18.64 11.02
N TRP A 120 4.95 18.38 10.31
CA TRP A 120 4.67 18.90 8.96
C TRP A 120 4.60 20.44 8.87
N ILE A 121 4.09 21.08 9.92
CA ILE A 121 3.76 22.51 9.96
C ILE A 121 4.81 23.26 10.77
N ASP A 122 5.05 22.83 12.01
CA ASP A 122 5.76 23.62 13.02
C ASP A 122 7.28 23.43 13.02
N ASP A 123 7.83 22.61 12.12
CA ASP A 123 9.27 22.30 12.06
C ASP A 123 9.88 22.49 10.66
N ASP A 124 9.99 23.75 10.22
CA ASP A 124 10.59 24.09 8.93
C ASP A 124 12.06 23.65 8.79
N ASP A 125 12.84 23.67 9.88
CA ASP A 125 14.26 23.30 9.83
C ASP A 125 14.42 21.78 9.73
N GLY A 126 13.64 21.00 10.47
CA GLY A 126 13.57 19.54 10.30
C GLY A 126 13.16 19.16 8.88
N TRP A 127 12.21 19.88 8.27
CA TRP A 127 11.82 19.61 6.88
C TRP A 127 12.89 19.96 5.84
N LYS A 128 13.71 20.99 6.07
CA LYS A 128 14.88 21.22 5.20
C LYS A 128 15.82 20.02 5.23
N THR A 129 16.07 19.47 6.42
CA THR A 129 16.88 18.26 6.60
C THR A 129 16.28 17.05 5.89
N ILE A 130 14.97 16.80 6.04
CA ILE A 130 14.27 15.72 5.33
C ILE A 130 14.39 15.89 3.81
N VAL A 131 14.15 17.09 3.29
CA VAL A 131 14.29 17.39 1.85
C VAL A 131 15.72 17.13 1.36
N ASP A 132 16.72 17.47 2.18
CA ASP A 132 18.13 17.17 1.91
C ASP A 132 18.41 15.65 1.91
N HIS A 133 17.78 14.85 2.78
CA HIS A 133 17.88 13.39 2.75
C HIS A 133 17.43 12.79 1.42
N TYR A 134 16.28 13.22 0.92
CA TYR A 134 15.77 12.78 -0.38
C TYR A 134 16.68 13.22 -1.53
N ARG A 135 17.27 14.42 -1.45
CA ARG A 135 18.30 14.88 -2.42
C ARG A 135 19.52 13.96 -2.40
N VAL A 136 20.05 13.67 -1.22
CA VAL A 136 21.23 12.79 -1.05
C VAL A 136 20.93 11.40 -1.59
N ALA A 137 19.81 10.78 -1.22
CA ALA A 137 19.42 9.46 -1.72
C ALA A 137 19.30 9.42 -3.25
N ALA A 138 18.64 10.42 -3.87
CA ALA A 138 18.52 10.52 -5.32
C ALA A 138 19.88 10.67 -6.01
N LYS A 139 20.77 11.51 -5.47
CA LYS A 139 22.14 11.69 -5.97
C LYS A 139 22.96 10.40 -5.88
N LEU A 140 22.87 9.68 -4.76
CA LEU A 140 23.57 8.40 -4.55
C LEU A 140 23.07 7.35 -5.55
N ALA A 141 21.75 7.21 -5.70
CA ALA A 141 21.15 6.27 -6.65
C ALA A 141 21.58 6.55 -8.10
N ARG A 142 21.57 7.81 -8.51
CA ARG A 142 22.04 8.21 -9.84
C ARG A 142 23.53 7.94 -10.03
N SER A 143 24.35 8.28 -9.04
CA SER A 143 25.82 8.10 -9.10
C SER A 143 26.21 6.62 -9.18
N ALA A 144 25.43 5.74 -8.55
CA ALA A 144 25.59 4.30 -8.61
C ALA A 144 25.09 3.69 -9.96
N GLY A 145 24.35 4.46 -10.77
CA GLY A 145 23.74 3.97 -12.00
C GLY A 145 22.56 3.02 -11.75
N LEU A 146 21.76 3.31 -10.72
CA LEU A 146 20.50 2.61 -10.44
C LEU A 146 19.38 3.09 -11.35
N ARG A 147 18.27 2.35 -11.38
CA ARG A 147 17.04 2.78 -12.07
C ARG A 147 16.25 3.80 -11.25
N GLY A 148 16.40 3.79 -9.93
CA GLY A 148 15.78 4.78 -9.06
C GLY A 148 15.80 4.40 -7.59
N LEU A 149 14.73 4.80 -6.89
CA LEU A 149 14.55 4.60 -5.45
C LEU A 149 13.36 3.67 -5.20
N LEU A 150 13.42 2.86 -4.14
CA LEU A 150 12.25 2.21 -3.57
C LEU A 150 11.97 2.83 -2.19
N LEU A 151 10.84 3.51 -2.07
CA LEU A 151 10.45 4.20 -0.86
C LEU A 151 9.56 3.30 0.00
N ASP A 152 9.93 3.22 1.27
CA ASP A 152 9.19 2.49 2.28
C ASP A 152 8.54 3.48 3.25
N PHE A 153 7.21 3.48 3.22
CA PHE A 153 6.38 4.34 4.05
C PHE A 153 5.89 3.65 5.32
N GLU A 154 6.34 2.44 5.62
CA GLU A 154 5.93 1.77 6.84
C GLU A 154 6.62 2.40 8.07
N PRO A 155 5.86 2.67 9.15
CA PRO A 155 6.42 3.23 10.38
C PRO A 155 6.98 2.12 11.29
N TYR A 156 8.31 2.07 11.39
CA TYR A 156 9.06 1.12 12.22
C TYR A 156 9.44 1.67 13.59
N THR A 157 9.51 2.99 13.76
CA THR A 157 9.92 3.60 15.04
C THR A 157 8.71 4.01 15.87
N GLN A 158 8.42 3.27 16.94
CA GLN A 158 7.37 3.68 17.90
C GLN A 158 7.78 4.94 18.68
N PRO A 159 6.85 5.85 19.01
CA PRO A 159 5.41 5.82 18.73
C PRO A 159 5.01 6.50 17.40
N PHE A 160 5.98 6.87 16.58
CA PHE A 160 5.79 7.78 15.45
C PHE A 160 5.05 7.13 14.27
N ARG A 161 4.29 7.95 13.54
CA ARG A 161 3.51 7.58 12.35
C ARG A 161 3.44 8.78 11.41
N GLN A 162 4.40 8.90 10.49
CA GLN A 162 4.60 10.08 9.64
C GLN A 162 3.37 10.52 8.84
N PHE A 163 2.49 9.59 8.41
CA PHE A 163 1.30 9.91 7.60
C PHE A 163 -0.03 9.87 8.36
N GLU A 164 -0.02 9.59 9.66
CA GLU A 164 -1.23 9.53 10.48
C GLU A 164 -1.44 10.88 11.20
N TYR A 165 -2.49 11.63 10.83
CA TYR A 165 -2.77 12.96 11.37
C TYR A 165 -2.86 12.97 12.90
N SER A 166 -3.58 12.01 13.50
CA SER A 166 -3.76 11.90 14.96
C SER A 166 -2.46 11.64 15.73
N ARG A 167 -1.36 11.34 15.04
CA ARG A 167 -0.03 11.07 15.63
C ARG A 167 0.96 12.20 15.46
N GLN A 168 0.58 13.28 14.78
CA GLN A 168 1.43 14.46 14.67
C GLN A 168 1.43 15.25 15.98
N SER A 169 2.58 15.84 16.34
CA SER A 169 2.76 16.51 17.64
C SER A 169 1.88 17.76 17.77
N GLY A 170 1.64 18.47 16.66
CA GLY A 170 0.74 19.62 16.57
C GLY A 170 -0.73 19.30 16.26
N ALA A 171 -1.15 18.03 16.28
CA ALA A 171 -2.50 17.62 15.84
C ALA A 171 -3.65 18.21 16.69
N LYS A 172 -3.38 18.66 17.91
CA LYS A 172 -4.37 19.34 18.76
C LYS A 172 -4.53 20.82 18.41
N GLN A 173 -3.48 21.43 17.86
CA GLN A 173 -3.37 22.84 17.55
C GLN A 173 -3.82 23.14 16.12
N HIS A 174 -3.51 22.24 15.19
CA HIS A 174 -3.84 22.39 13.77
C HIS A 174 -4.91 21.39 13.34
N SER A 175 -5.74 21.84 12.41
CA SER A 175 -6.76 21.03 11.74
C SER A 175 -6.13 20.04 10.76
N PHE A 176 -6.91 19.01 10.39
CA PHE A 176 -6.50 18.09 9.33
C PHE A 176 -6.23 18.80 8.00
N ILE A 177 -7.00 19.86 7.68
CA ILE A 177 -6.84 20.62 6.43
C ILE A 177 -5.47 21.31 6.39
N GLU A 178 -5.04 21.92 7.50
CA GLU A 178 -3.72 22.54 7.59
C GLU A 178 -2.59 21.52 7.41
N TYR A 179 -2.70 20.35 8.04
CA TYR A 179 -1.72 19.27 7.84
C TYR A 179 -1.71 18.72 6.41
N ARG A 180 -2.88 18.58 5.79
CA ARG A 180 -3.01 18.17 4.40
C ARG A 180 -2.30 19.15 3.47
N ASP A 181 -2.53 20.45 3.66
CA ASP A 181 -1.92 21.49 2.84
C ASP A 181 -0.39 21.56 3.06
N ALA A 182 0.07 21.38 4.30
CA ALA A 182 1.48 21.22 4.63
C ALA A 182 2.10 19.98 3.97
N ALA A 183 1.43 18.83 4.02
CA ALA A 183 1.89 17.60 3.38
C ALA A 183 2.07 17.77 1.87
N ARG A 184 1.15 18.45 1.18
CA ARG A 184 1.31 18.78 -0.24
C ARG A 184 2.50 19.71 -0.49
N ARG A 185 2.72 20.72 0.36
CA ARG A 185 3.90 21.59 0.28
C ARG A 185 5.20 20.79 0.42
N ARG A 186 5.29 19.92 1.42
CA ARG A 186 6.48 19.09 1.64
C ARG A 186 6.70 18.07 0.52
N GLY A 187 5.62 17.54 -0.05
CA GLY A 187 5.68 16.72 -1.27
C GLY A 187 6.36 17.46 -2.41
N ARG A 188 5.96 18.72 -2.68
CA ARG A 188 6.62 19.54 -3.70
C ARG A 188 8.11 19.71 -3.46
N GLU A 189 8.50 19.99 -2.23
CA GLU A 189 9.89 20.21 -1.84
C GLU A 189 10.73 18.94 -2.05
N VAL A 190 10.22 17.79 -1.58
CA VAL A 190 10.87 16.48 -1.76
C VAL A 190 11.01 16.14 -3.24
N MET A 191 9.94 16.27 -4.03
CA MET A 191 10.00 15.92 -5.45
C MET A 191 10.93 16.87 -6.23
N SER A 192 10.94 18.16 -5.92
CA SER A 192 11.91 19.10 -6.52
C SER A 192 13.35 18.74 -6.19
N ALA A 193 13.63 18.30 -4.96
CA ALA A 193 14.96 17.88 -4.56
C ALA A 193 15.41 16.62 -5.29
N ILE A 194 14.55 15.59 -5.38
CA ILE A 194 14.82 14.38 -6.17
C ILE A 194 15.05 14.74 -7.64
N ALA A 195 14.15 15.52 -8.24
CA ALA A 195 14.22 15.91 -9.65
C ALA A 195 15.48 16.70 -10.01
N SER A 196 16.02 17.50 -9.08
CA SER A 196 17.28 18.23 -9.31
C SER A 196 18.49 17.32 -9.45
N GLU A 197 18.47 16.15 -8.81
CA GLU A 197 19.57 15.19 -8.84
C GLU A 197 19.33 14.07 -9.84
N PHE A 198 18.09 13.58 -9.96
CA PHE A 198 17.74 12.39 -10.74
C PHE A 198 16.40 12.57 -11.49
N PRO A 199 16.36 13.39 -12.56
CA PRO A 199 15.12 13.84 -13.23
C PRO A 199 14.35 12.73 -13.97
N ASP A 200 14.99 11.61 -14.26
CA ASP A 200 14.46 10.45 -15.00
C ASP A 200 14.36 9.19 -14.11
N ALA A 201 14.40 9.34 -12.79
CA ALA A 201 14.28 8.22 -11.85
C ALA A 201 12.94 7.47 -11.97
N GLU A 202 12.94 6.19 -11.61
CA GLU A 202 11.73 5.50 -11.19
C GLU A 202 11.61 5.54 -9.66
N ILE A 203 10.52 6.11 -9.16
CA ILE A 203 10.22 6.17 -7.73
C ILE A 203 9.25 5.04 -7.40
N GLY A 204 9.81 3.89 -7.02
CA GLY A 204 9.04 2.76 -6.54
C GLY A 204 8.61 2.92 -5.09
N THR A 205 7.53 2.26 -4.73
CA THR A 205 7.02 2.15 -3.36
C THR A 205 6.53 0.74 -3.11
N PHE A 206 6.60 0.24 -1.87
CA PHE A 206 5.89 -1.00 -1.53
C PHE A 206 4.38 -0.81 -1.67
N PHE A 207 3.88 0.32 -1.19
CA PHE A 207 2.51 0.78 -1.38
C PHE A 207 2.47 2.31 -1.52
N LEU A 208 1.45 2.81 -2.22
CA LEU A 208 1.20 4.24 -2.34
C LEU A 208 -0.29 4.55 -2.07
N LEU A 209 -1.06 4.84 -3.12
CA LEU A 209 -2.47 5.22 -3.01
C LEU A 209 -3.38 3.99 -3.05
N SER A 210 -2.90 2.84 -3.52
CA SER A 210 -3.57 1.54 -3.45
C SER A 210 -4.14 1.25 -2.05
N TYR A 211 -3.45 1.67 -0.99
CA TYR A 211 -3.89 1.52 0.40
C TYR A 211 -5.11 2.36 0.80
N LEU A 212 -5.53 3.31 -0.04
CA LEU A 212 -6.70 4.15 0.20
C LEU A 212 -7.78 3.96 -0.87
N THR A 213 -7.56 3.09 -1.85
CA THR A 213 -8.56 2.86 -2.91
C THR A 213 -9.77 2.11 -2.40
N ASP A 214 -9.61 1.22 -1.42
CA ASP A 214 -10.66 0.42 -0.79
C ASP A 214 -10.66 0.54 0.75
N ASP A 215 -11.78 0.18 1.38
CA ASP A 215 -11.88 0.09 2.84
C ASP A 215 -10.90 -0.96 3.37
N HIS A 216 -10.12 -0.57 4.38
CA HIS A 216 -9.10 -1.44 4.96
C HIS A 216 -9.40 -1.76 6.42
N HIS A 217 -9.40 -3.04 6.79
CA HIS A 217 -9.79 -3.52 8.13
C HIS A 217 -9.08 -2.79 9.31
N TYR A 218 -7.81 -2.42 9.13
CA TYR A 218 -6.98 -1.82 10.19
C TYR A 218 -6.62 -0.35 10.00
N ARG A 219 -6.77 0.20 8.78
CA ARG A 219 -6.16 1.49 8.41
C ARG A 219 -7.20 2.59 8.30
N GLY A 220 -8.41 2.24 7.88
CA GLY A 220 -9.59 3.11 7.83
C GLY A 220 -10.42 2.88 6.56
N PRO A 221 -11.51 3.64 6.39
CA PRO A 221 -12.31 3.61 5.18
C PRO A 221 -11.60 4.31 4.02
N SER A 222 -11.91 3.90 2.79
CA SER A 222 -11.52 4.63 1.59
C SER A 222 -12.23 5.99 1.55
N PRO A 223 -11.54 7.09 1.23
CA PRO A 223 -12.16 8.40 1.01
C PRO A 223 -12.68 8.58 -0.43
N VAL A 224 -12.49 7.59 -1.33
CA VAL A 224 -12.82 7.73 -2.75
C VAL A 224 -14.33 7.91 -2.93
N ASN A 225 -14.72 8.93 -3.70
CA ASN A 225 -16.12 9.22 -4.07
C ASN A 225 -17.07 9.45 -2.87
N ARG A 226 -16.55 9.84 -1.70
CA ARG A 226 -17.35 10.15 -0.51
C ARG A 226 -17.49 11.64 -0.29
N ASN A 227 -18.67 12.08 0.15
CA ASN A 227 -18.91 13.45 0.59
C ASN A 227 -18.19 13.76 1.91
N ASP A 228 -17.95 12.75 2.76
CA ASP A 228 -17.19 12.86 4.01
C ASP A 228 -15.68 12.52 3.86
N ALA A 229 -15.13 12.54 2.65
CA ALA A 229 -13.74 12.12 2.35
C ALA A 229 -12.67 12.74 3.28
N LEU A 230 -12.81 14.02 3.66
CA LEU A 230 -11.86 14.68 4.58
C LEU A 230 -11.84 14.02 5.95
N TRP A 231 -12.99 13.54 6.40
CA TRP A 231 -13.14 12.89 7.68
C TRP A 231 -12.58 11.46 7.65
N CYS A 232 -12.83 10.73 6.56
CA CYS A 232 -12.18 9.44 6.30
C CYS A 232 -10.65 9.57 6.36
N LEU A 233 -10.09 10.55 5.63
CA LEU A 233 -8.66 10.80 5.62
C LEU A 233 -8.13 11.21 7.00
N ALA A 234 -8.82 12.09 7.73
CA ALA A 234 -8.42 12.49 9.08
C ALA A 234 -8.33 11.31 10.06
N GLY A 235 -9.19 10.30 9.89
CA GLY A 235 -9.17 9.05 10.65
C GLY A 235 -8.25 7.95 10.10
N HIS A 236 -7.68 8.11 8.90
CA HIS A 236 -6.91 7.05 8.23
C HIS A 236 -5.44 7.03 8.69
N SER A 237 -4.83 5.84 8.81
CA SER A 237 -3.40 5.71 9.23
C SER A 237 -2.40 6.24 8.19
N TYR A 238 -2.86 6.49 6.98
CA TYR A 238 -2.10 7.13 5.89
C TYR A 238 -2.81 8.37 5.35
N GLY A 239 -3.60 9.06 6.17
CA GLY A 239 -4.44 10.19 5.76
C GLY A 239 -3.69 11.37 5.11
N LEU A 240 -2.42 11.56 5.43
CA LEU A 240 -1.57 12.62 4.85
C LEU A 240 -0.85 12.20 3.56
N LEU A 241 -0.78 10.89 3.28
CA LEU A 241 -0.05 10.36 2.12
C LEU A 241 -0.62 10.88 0.77
N PRO A 242 -1.94 10.94 0.52
CA PRO A 242 -2.46 11.46 -0.74
C PRO A 242 -2.03 12.89 -1.03
N ALA A 243 -2.01 13.75 -0.02
CA ALA A 243 -1.59 15.14 -0.19
C ALA A 243 -0.08 15.25 -0.48
N PHE A 244 0.74 14.44 0.19
CA PHE A 244 2.18 14.36 -0.09
C PHE A 244 2.44 13.92 -1.55
N VAL A 245 1.72 12.91 -2.04
CA VAL A 245 1.79 12.45 -3.44
C VAL A 245 1.25 13.48 -4.43
N ASP A 246 0.18 14.19 -4.09
CA ASP A 246 -0.33 15.31 -4.90
C ASP A 246 0.74 16.43 -5.01
N GLY A 247 1.52 16.63 -3.94
CA GLY A 247 2.69 17.51 -3.94
C GLY A 247 3.83 17.01 -4.82
N TRP A 248 4.04 15.70 -4.91
CA TRP A 248 4.97 15.13 -5.89
C TRP A 248 4.51 15.45 -7.31
N LEU A 249 3.24 15.19 -7.61
CA LEU A 249 2.69 15.40 -8.95
C LEU A 249 2.71 16.88 -9.36
N ASP A 250 2.63 17.83 -8.42
CA ASP A 250 2.82 19.26 -8.73
C ASP A 250 4.15 19.51 -9.47
N ASN A 251 5.24 18.83 -9.07
CA ASN A 251 6.61 19.09 -9.52
C ASN A 251 7.31 17.92 -10.25
N ILE A 252 6.60 16.81 -10.49
CA ILE A 252 7.19 15.64 -11.15
C ILE A 252 7.67 15.99 -12.59
N PRO A 253 8.93 15.69 -12.96
CA PRO A 253 9.40 15.85 -14.34
C PRO A 253 8.71 14.88 -15.30
N PRO A 254 8.55 15.22 -16.60
CA PRO A 254 7.85 14.36 -17.56
C PRO A 254 8.47 12.97 -17.75
N GLN A 255 9.77 12.80 -17.51
CA GLN A 255 10.50 11.55 -17.68
C GLN A 255 10.42 10.63 -16.45
N MET A 256 10.13 11.19 -15.29
CA MET A 256 10.07 10.44 -14.04
C MET A 256 8.76 9.63 -13.96
N THR A 257 8.83 8.45 -13.35
CA THR A 257 7.63 7.65 -13.07
C THR A 257 7.54 7.30 -11.59
N ILE A 258 6.32 7.10 -11.11
CA ILE A 258 6.02 6.62 -9.77
C ILE A 258 5.42 5.22 -9.91
N ILE A 259 5.84 4.28 -9.07
CA ILE A 259 5.30 2.92 -9.06
C ILE A 259 4.59 2.70 -7.72
N ASP A 260 3.27 2.51 -7.79
CA ASP A 260 2.46 2.01 -6.69
C ASP A 260 2.59 0.49 -6.65
N GLY A 261 3.26 0.00 -5.62
CA GLY A 261 3.63 -1.39 -5.55
C GLY A 261 2.53 -2.35 -5.08
N CYS A 262 1.38 -1.84 -4.64
CA CYS A 262 0.23 -2.66 -4.28
C CYS A 262 0.57 -3.80 -3.29
N GLU A 263 1.32 -3.49 -2.22
CA GLU A 263 1.81 -4.46 -1.23
C GLU A 263 0.76 -5.46 -0.70
N ASN A 264 -0.51 -5.05 -0.62
CA ASN A 264 -1.60 -5.94 -0.19
C ASN A 264 -1.70 -7.22 -1.05
N ALA A 265 -1.15 -7.23 -2.27
CA ALA A 265 -1.12 -8.40 -3.14
C ALA A 265 -0.27 -9.56 -2.61
N TYR A 266 0.50 -9.38 -1.52
CA TYR A 266 1.09 -10.51 -0.78
C TYR A 266 0.05 -11.58 -0.38
N TRP A 267 -1.21 -11.18 -0.23
CA TRP A 267 -2.30 -12.03 0.25
C TRP A 267 -3.30 -12.43 -0.84
N PHE A 268 -3.02 -12.11 -2.12
CA PHE A 268 -3.95 -12.43 -3.18
C PHE A 268 -3.95 -13.94 -3.49
N HIS A 269 -5.13 -14.45 -3.81
CA HIS A 269 -5.42 -15.84 -4.09
C HIS A 269 -5.86 -16.07 -5.54
N SER A 270 -6.19 -15.01 -6.31
CA SER A 270 -6.74 -15.15 -7.65
C SER A 270 -6.27 -14.07 -8.61
N GLU A 271 -6.33 -14.36 -9.91
CA GLU A 271 -6.07 -13.38 -10.98
C GLU A 271 -7.00 -12.15 -10.87
N SER A 272 -8.26 -12.37 -10.50
CA SER A 272 -9.24 -11.28 -10.36
C SER A 272 -8.86 -10.27 -9.27
N GLN A 273 -8.23 -10.70 -8.16
CA GLN A 273 -7.78 -9.78 -7.13
C GLN A 273 -6.63 -8.87 -7.64
N PHE A 274 -5.68 -9.42 -8.41
CA PHE A 274 -4.65 -8.60 -9.06
C PHE A 274 -5.25 -7.60 -10.06
N GLN A 275 -6.19 -8.05 -10.90
CA GLN A 275 -6.87 -7.19 -11.88
C GLN A 275 -7.64 -6.06 -11.19
N ARG A 276 -8.49 -6.39 -10.21
CA ARG A 276 -9.26 -5.39 -9.47
C ARG A 276 -8.38 -4.40 -8.74
N CYS A 277 -7.28 -4.84 -8.14
CA CYS A 277 -6.34 -3.92 -7.49
C CYS A 277 -5.71 -2.95 -8.50
N ALA A 278 -5.28 -3.45 -9.67
CA ALA A 278 -4.72 -2.61 -10.72
C ALA A 278 -5.75 -1.62 -11.29
N GLU A 279 -6.99 -2.05 -11.47
CA GLU A 279 -8.11 -1.22 -11.89
C GLU A 279 -8.43 -0.17 -10.83
N ALA A 280 -8.52 -0.54 -9.56
CA ALA A 280 -8.75 0.39 -8.45
C ALA A 280 -7.67 1.47 -8.38
N VAL A 281 -6.38 1.14 -8.53
CA VAL A 281 -5.33 2.17 -8.61
C VAL A 281 -5.54 3.11 -9.79
N ARG A 282 -5.87 2.59 -10.97
CA ARG A 282 -6.03 3.39 -12.19
C ARG A 282 -7.30 4.26 -12.18
N GLU A 283 -8.42 3.72 -11.71
CA GLU A 283 -9.74 4.34 -11.81
C GLU A 283 -10.16 5.06 -10.52
N ARG A 284 -9.78 4.52 -9.36
CA ARG A 284 -10.14 5.09 -8.04
C ARG A 284 -9.01 5.92 -7.46
N GLY A 285 -7.75 5.47 -7.61
CA GLY A 285 -6.56 6.17 -7.13
C GLY A 285 -6.42 7.59 -7.67
N ILE A 286 -6.86 7.83 -8.91
CA ILE A 286 -6.87 9.16 -9.53
C ILE A 286 -7.75 10.19 -8.80
N HIS A 287 -8.76 9.74 -8.05
CA HIS A 287 -9.65 10.62 -7.28
C HIS A 287 -9.04 11.04 -5.94
N LEU A 288 -7.91 10.46 -5.53
CA LEU A 288 -7.17 10.81 -4.32
C LEU A 288 -6.21 11.99 -4.51
N VAL A 289 -6.03 12.46 -5.75
CA VAL A 289 -5.18 13.61 -6.10
C VAL A 289 -6.02 14.75 -6.66
N SER A 290 -5.46 15.96 -6.67
CA SER A 290 -6.16 17.13 -7.19
C SER A 290 -6.42 17.02 -8.68
N GLU A 291 -7.50 17.65 -9.15
CA GLU A 291 -7.90 17.64 -10.56
C GLU A 291 -6.76 18.06 -11.51
N ALA A 292 -5.98 19.07 -11.11
CA ALA A 292 -4.82 19.56 -11.86
C ALA A 292 -3.71 18.52 -12.07
N ASN A 293 -3.64 17.50 -11.22
CA ASN A 293 -2.62 16.46 -11.26
C ASN A 293 -3.11 15.12 -11.84
N ARG A 294 -4.40 14.99 -12.17
CA ARG A 294 -4.98 13.73 -12.70
C ARG A 294 -4.31 13.28 -14.00
N SER A 295 -4.07 14.19 -14.94
CA SER A 295 -3.36 13.84 -16.18
C SER A 295 -1.92 13.40 -15.93
N LYS A 296 -1.23 13.94 -14.91
CA LYS A 296 0.11 13.47 -14.55
C LYS A 296 0.04 12.10 -13.87
N TYR A 297 -0.94 11.88 -12.99
CA TYR A 297 -1.21 10.60 -12.37
C TYR A 297 -1.40 9.50 -13.42
N GLU A 298 -2.33 9.68 -14.36
CA GLU A 298 -2.61 8.72 -15.45
C GLU A 298 -1.37 8.39 -16.28
N ASN A 299 -0.53 9.41 -16.54
CA ASN A 299 0.62 9.29 -17.42
C ASN A 299 1.89 8.81 -16.71
N GLN A 300 2.04 9.00 -15.40
CA GLN A 300 3.32 8.78 -14.71
C GLN A 300 3.23 7.81 -13.54
N VAL A 301 2.04 7.48 -13.04
CA VAL A 301 1.86 6.40 -12.06
C VAL A 301 1.72 5.06 -12.78
N ARG A 302 2.39 4.05 -12.24
CA ARG A 302 2.41 2.67 -12.71
C ARG A 302 2.05 1.73 -11.58
N VAL A 303 1.42 0.62 -11.92
CA VAL A 303 1.08 -0.46 -11.00
C VAL A 303 2.18 -1.50 -11.05
N ALA A 304 2.71 -1.89 -9.89
CA ALA A 304 3.53 -3.09 -9.74
C ALA A 304 2.89 -4.01 -8.71
N PHE A 305 3.37 -5.26 -8.66
CA PHE A 305 2.88 -6.22 -7.69
C PHE A 305 4.02 -7.02 -7.05
N PRO A 306 3.92 -7.32 -5.75
CA PRO A 306 4.71 -8.35 -5.14
C PRO A 306 4.28 -9.77 -5.55
N VAL A 307 5.19 -10.72 -5.35
CA VAL A 307 4.86 -12.13 -5.09
C VAL A 307 5.57 -12.54 -3.79
N TYR A 308 4.81 -12.89 -2.75
CA TYR A 308 5.36 -13.31 -1.45
C TYR A 308 5.68 -14.80 -1.43
N LEU A 309 6.96 -15.14 -1.51
CA LEU A 309 7.43 -16.51 -1.68
C LEU A 309 7.14 -17.39 -0.45
N ASP A 310 7.24 -16.82 0.76
CA ASP A 310 6.97 -17.53 2.00
C ASP A 310 5.51 -17.95 2.13
N ALA A 311 4.57 -17.10 1.67
CA ALA A 311 3.15 -17.42 1.65
C ALA A 311 2.81 -18.51 0.62
N ILE A 312 3.62 -18.62 -0.43
CA ILE A 312 3.53 -19.71 -1.41
C ILE A 312 4.17 -20.98 -0.86
N HIS A 313 5.14 -20.92 0.06
CA HIS A 313 5.63 -22.13 0.72
C HIS A 313 4.56 -22.70 1.67
N PRO A 314 4.43 -24.04 1.83
CA PRO A 314 3.36 -24.63 2.64
C PRO A 314 3.42 -24.26 4.13
N THR A 315 4.60 -23.90 4.65
CA THR A 315 4.81 -23.73 6.10
C THR A 315 5.58 -22.48 6.53
N LEU A 316 6.18 -21.70 5.62
CA LEU A 316 7.10 -20.62 6.04
C LEU A 316 6.35 -19.39 6.58
N ALA A 317 5.16 -19.10 6.05
CA ALA A 317 4.38 -17.93 6.47
C ALA A 317 3.36 -18.22 7.60
N GLY A 318 3.17 -19.48 8.01
CA GLY A 318 2.22 -19.84 9.07
C GLY A 318 0.79 -19.44 8.73
N LYS A 319 0.18 -18.53 9.52
CA LYS A 319 -1.19 -18.04 9.28
C LYS A 319 -1.35 -17.25 7.97
N TYR A 320 -0.23 -16.85 7.38
CA TYR A 320 -0.13 -16.06 6.17
C TYR A 320 0.09 -16.93 4.92
N THR A 321 0.14 -18.26 5.07
CA THR A 321 0.21 -19.18 3.93
C THR A 321 -1.03 -19.04 3.06
N ILE A 322 -0.87 -18.69 1.79
CA ILE A 322 -1.98 -18.56 0.85
C ILE A 322 -2.40 -19.93 0.31
N GLN A 323 -3.72 -20.15 0.22
CA GLN A 323 -4.33 -21.41 -0.22
C GLN A 323 -3.66 -22.65 0.43
N PRO A 324 -3.63 -22.77 1.76
CA PRO A 324 -2.88 -23.84 2.46
C PRO A 324 -3.32 -25.26 2.06
N GLN A 325 -4.54 -25.41 1.54
CA GLN A 325 -5.09 -26.66 0.98
C GLN A 325 -4.48 -27.07 -0.36
N ARG A 326 -3.85 -26.14 -1.11
CA ARG A 326 -3.30 -26.42 -2.43
C ARG A 326 -1.96 -27.12 -2.30
N ILE A 327 -1.92 -28.37 -2.74
CA ILE A 327 -0.74 -29.25 -2.65
C ILE A 327 0.34 -28.84 -3.65
N ASP A 328 -0.04 -28.50 -4.88
CA ASP A 328 0.92 -28.06 -5.91
C ASP A 328 1.29 -26.57 -5.72
N ARG A 329 2.39 -26.35 -5.02
CA ARG A 329 2.89 -25.01 -4.68
C ARG A 329 3.59 -24.33 -5.85
N LEU A 330 4.13 -25.10 -6.79
CA LEU A 330 4.70 -24.55 -8.02
C LEU A 330 3.58 -24.03 -8.92
N GLU A 331 2.49 -24.77 -9.07
CA GLU A 331 1.32 -24.28 -9.81
C GLU A 331 0.76 -23.01 -9.18
N LEU A 332 0.66 -22.95 -7.84
CA LEU A 332 0.28 -21.71 -7.15
C LEU A 332 1.24 -20.54 -7.44
N MET A 333 2.55 -20.79 -7.42
CA MET A 333 3.57 -19.80 -7.79
C MET A 333 3.37 -19.30 -9.23
N ARG A 334 3.07 -20.21 -10.17
CA ARG A 334 2.80 -19.88 -11.57
C ARG A 334 1.58 -18.99 -11.71
N ASP A 335 0.48 -19.34 -11.04
CA ASP A 335 -0.76 -18.58 -11.11
C ASP A 335 -0.56 -17.16 -10.57
N ASN A 336 0.10 -17.03 -9.41
CA ASN A 336 0.37 -15.74 -8.77
C ASN A 336 1.31 -14.86 -9.62
N LEU A 337 2.42 -15.42 -10.10
CA LEU A 337 3.36 -14.67 -10.93
C LEU A 337 2.74 -14.26 -12.27
N SER A 338 1.97 -15.16 -12.90
CA SER A 338 1.29 -14.85 -14.17
C SER A 338 0.25 -13.76 -14.00
N ALA A 339 -0.53 -13.79 -12.91
CA ALA A 339 -1.52 -12.77 -12.58
C ALA A 339 -0.87 -11.41 -12.29
N ALA A 340 0.20 -11.39 -11.48
CA ALA A 340 0.96 -10.18 -11.16
C ALA A 340 1.53 -9.51 -12.43
N ILE A 341 2.13 -10.30 -13.33
CA ILE A 341 2.66 -9.80 -14.61
C ILE A 341 1.53 -9.28 -15.50
N ALA A 342 0.40 -9.99 -15.58
CA ALA A 342 -0.70 -9.64 -16.48
C ALA A 342 -1.46 -8.38 -16.06
N ALA A 343 -1.67 -8.17 -14.75
CA ALA A 343 -2.44 -7.03 -14.24
C ALA A 343 -1.60 -5.73 -14.12
N GLY A 344 -0.31 -5.88 -13.78
CA GLY A 344 0.59 -4.76 -13.53
C GLY A 344 1.13 -4.08 -14.78
N ASP A 345 1.98 -3.07 -14.58
CA ASP A 345 2.68 -2.34 -15.64
C ASP A 345 4.10 -2.86 -15.91
N GLY A 346 4.32 -4.15 -15.62
CA GLY A 346 5.53 -4.88 -16.00
C GLY A 346 6.67 -4.87 -14.98
N LEU A 347 6.46 -4.44 -13.73
CA LEU A 347 7.39 -4.68 -12.63
C LEU A 347 6.75 -5.64 -11.61
N VAL A 348 7.47 -6.70 -11.26
CA VAL A 348 7.13 -7.63 -10.18
C VAL A 348 8.34 -7.78 -9.28
N TRP A 349 8.15 -7.71 -7.97
CA TRP A 349 9.21 -8.07 -7.03
C TRP A 349 8.89 -9.38 -6.32
N LEU A 350 9.89 -10.25 -6.27
CA LEU A 350 9.84 -11.49 -5.50
C LEU A 350 10.27 -11.15 -4.08
N TYR A 351 9.33 -11.17 -3.15
CA TYR A 351 9.58 -10.88 -1.74
C TYR A 351 9.79 -12.19 -0.97
N GLY A 352 10.90 -12.27 -0.24
CA GLY A 352 11.22 -13.46 0.57
C GLY A 352 11.80 -13.12 1.92
N GLU A 353 11.39 -13.85 2.95
CA GLU A 353 11.87 -13.71 4.33
C GLU A 353 12.66 -14.92 4.80
N HIS A 354 12.36 -16.14 4.32
CA HIS A 354 13.02 -17.38 4.76
C HIS A 354 13.73 -18.15 3.63
N GLY A 355 14.11 -17.44 2.56
CA GLY A 355 14.87 -18.01 1.45
C GLY A 355 15.75 -16.96 0.77
N ARG A 356 16.83 -17.42 0.14
CA ARG A 356 17.77 -16.53 -0.57
C ARG A 356 17.84 -16.80 -2.07
N TRP A 357 18.01 -15.72 -2.82
CA TRP A 357 18.39 -15.75 -4.24
C TRP A 357 19.88 -15.48 -4.40
N TRP A 358 20.43 -14.63 -3.54
CA TRP A 358 21.83 -14.27 -3.53
C TRP A 358 22.67 -15.35 -2.83
N PRO A 359 23.99 -15.41 -3.10
CA PRO A 359 24.92 -16.13 -2.26
C PRO A 359 24.79 -15.72 -0.78
N GLU A 360 25.43 -16.50 0.09
CA GLU A 360 25.37 -16.23 1.53
C GLU A 360 25.75 -14.79 1.84
N ALA A 361 24.94 -14.18 2.70
CA ALA A 361 25.14 -12.81 3.13
C ALA A 361 26.49 -12.67 3.84
N GLY A 362 27.16 -11.55 3.61
CA GLY A 362 28.36 -11.20 4.36
C GLY A 362 28.01 -10.52 5.68
N ASP A 363 29.01 -10.24 6.50
CA ASP A 363 28.85 -9.55 7.80
C ASP A 363 28.24 -8.14 7.69
N GLU A 364 28.28 -7.54 6.49
CA GLU A 364 27.73 -6.21 6.20
C GLU A 364 26.26 -6.25 5.73
N ALA A 365 25.63 -7.42 5.64
CA ALA A 365 24.23 -7.50 5.26
C ALA A 365 23.32 -6.87 6.31
N LEU A 366 22.21 -6.25 5.87
CA LEU A 366 21.25 -5.60 6.74
C LEU A 366 20.75 -6.52 7.87
N TRP A 367 20.61 -7.80 7.57
CA TRP A 367 20.09 -8.82 8.48
C TRP A 367 21.16 -9.83 8.89
N ALA A 368 22.45 -9.47 8.84
CA ALA A 368 23.57 -10.36 9.12
C ALA A 368 23.36 -11.19 10.40
N GLY A 369 23.51 -12.50 10.27
CA GLY A 369 23.33 -13.48 11.35
C GLY A 369 21.86 -13.82 11.66
N LYS A 370 20.90 -13.11 11.06
CA LYS A 370 19.46 -13.41 11.11
C LYS A 370 18.93 -13.93 9.78
N ASP A 371 19.71 -13.86 8.71
CA ASP A 371 19.32 -14.19 7.33
C ASP A 371 19.94 -15.49 6.79
N ASN A 372 20.27 -16.42 7.69
CA ASN A 372 20.81 -17.74 7.34
C ASN A 372 19.73 -18.65 6.77
N TYR A 373 19.45 -18.49 5.47
CA TYR A 373 18.40 -19.22 4.79
C TYR A 373 18.91 -20.16 3.70
N PRO A 374 18.20 -21.29 3.47
CA PRO A 374 18.38 -22.08 2.26
C PRO A 374 18.02 -21.26 1.00
N THR A 375 18.49 -21.70 -0.17
CA THR A 375 18.09 -21.04 -1.42
C THR A 375 16.61 -21.25 -1.69
N TRP A 376 15.98 -20.35 -2.45
CA TRP A 376 14.60 -20.57 -2.90
C TRP A 376 14.43 -21.83 -3.75
N GLU A 377 15.46 -22.25 -4.48
CA GLU A 377 15.48 -23.54 -5.18
C GLU A 377 15.47 -24.74 -4.22
N THR A 378 15.99 -24.59 -3.00
CA THR A 378 15.91 -25.63 -1.96
C THR A 378 14.54 -25.63 -1.30
N ASN A 379 13.97 -24.44 -1.01
CA ASN A 379 12.65 -24.32 -0.39
C ASN A 379 11.51 -24.72 -1.34
N LEU A 380 11.62 -24.40 -2.63
CA LEU A 380 10.64 -24.71 -3.65
C LEU A 380 11.35 -25.21 -4.93
N PRO A 381 11.75 -26.50 -4.97
CA PRO A 381 12.48 -27.07 -6.10
C PRO A 381 11.77 -26.86 -7.44
N GLY A 382 12.48 -26.37 -8.45
CA GLY A 382 11.93 -26.04 -9.77
C GLY A 382 11.43 -24.60 -9.92
N ILE A 383 11.43 -23.80 -8.85
CA ILE A 383 10.95 -22.40 -8.89
C ILE A 383 11.70 -21.56 -9.93
N SER A 384 13.01 -21.72 -10.09
CA SER A 384 13.79 -20.92 -11.04
C SER A 384 13.38 -21.19 -12.49
N ALA A 385 13.17 -22.48 -12.83
CA ALA A 385 12.70 -22.89 -14.15
C ALA A 385 11.28 -22.40 -14.42
N LEU A 386 10.41 -22.44 -13.41
CA LEU A 386 9.04 -21.94 -13.50
C LEU A 386 8.98 -20.44 -13.73
N ILE A 387 9.75 -19.65 -12.97
CA ILE A 387 9.81 -18.18 -13.16
C ILE A 387 10.28 -17.87 -14.58
N LYS A 388 11.32 -18.57 -15.06
CA LYS A 388 11.79 -18.44 -16.45
C LYS A 388 10.69 -18.73 -17.46
N GLU A 389 9.97 -19.83 -17.29
CA GLU A 389 8.89 -20.23 -18.19
C GLU A 389 7.77 -19.18 -18.25
N VAL A 390 7.31 -18.69 -17.09
CA VAL A 390 6.25 -17.66 -17.01
C VAL A 390 6.71 -16.35 -17.67
N VAL A 391 7.94 -15.92 -17.39
CA VAL A 391 8.53 -14.73 -18.02
C VAL A 391 8.63 -14.91 -19.54
N ASP A 392 9.13 -16.04 -20.03
CA ASP A 392 9.25 -16.31 -21.45
C ASP A 392 7.86 -16.37 -22.14
N GLN A 393 6.85 -16.95 -21.49
CA GLN A 393 5.47 -16.99 -22.02
C GLN A 393 4.86 -15.59 -22.11
N SER A 394 5.07 -14.74 -21.11
CA SER A 394 4.52 -13.37 -21.10
C SER A 394 5.06 -12.50 -22.24
N ARG A 395 6.30 -12.73 -22.70
CA ARG A 395 6.91 -12.02 -23.84
C ARG A 395 6.20 -12.29 -25.17
N HIS A 396 5.43 -13.37 -25.25
CA HIS A 396 4.71 -13.78 -26.47
C HIS A 396 3.21 -13.47 -26.38
N ARG A 397 2.73 -12.88 -25.28
CA ARG A 397 1.33 -12.51 -25.11
C ARG A 397 1.13 -11.08 -25.64
N PRO A 398 0.14 -10.82 -26.52
CA PRO A 398 -0.14 -9.47 -26.96
C PRO A 398 -0.53 -8.59 -25.76
N PRO A 399 -0.12 -7.31 -25.73
CA PRO A 399 -0.46 -6.41 -24.63
C PRO A 399 -1.99 -6.33 -24.49
N ILE A 400 -2.49 -6.45 -23.26
CA ILE A 400 -3.88 -6.17 -22.95
C ILE A 400 -4.08 -4.67 -23.23
N SER A 401 -4.94 -4.36 -24.20
CA SER A 401 -5.29 -2.96 -24.52
C SER A 401 -5.89 -2.32 -23.27
N LYS A 402 -5.33 -1.18 -22.84
CA LYS A 402 -6.05 -0.29 -21.91
C LYS A 402 -7.46 -0.08 -22.48
N PRO A 403 -8.54 -0.32 -21.73
CA PRO A 403 -9.86 0.06 -22.20
C PRO A 403 -9.80 1.56 -22.54
N ALA A 404 -10.25 1.90 -23.75
CA ALA A 404 -10.32 3.29 -24.17
C ALA A 404 -11.23 4.02 -23.18
N SER A 405 -10.77 5.15 -22.64
CA SER A 405 -11.59 6.06 -21.85
C SER A 405 -12.80 6.48 -22.69
N GLY A 406 -13.95 5.86 -22.47
CA GLY A 406 -15.13 6.08 -23.31
C GLY A 406 -16.39 5.45 -22.76
N SER A 407 -17.24 6.30 -22.18
CA SER A 407 -18.71 6.19 -22.11
C SER A 407 -19.30 4.90 -21.54
N SER A 408 -19.77 4.98 -20.29
CA SER A 408 -20.65 4.00 -19.66
C SER A 408 -21.84 3.63 -20.55
N THR A 409 -22.00 2.34 -20.82
CA THR A 409 -23.31 1.75 -21.10
C THR A 409 -23.41 0.45 -20.32
N ALA A 410 -24.31 0.43 -19.35
CA ALA A 410 -24.67 -0.72 -18.55
C ALA A 410 -25.13 -1.89 -19.43
N ALA A 411 -24.54 -3.05 -19.22
CA ALA A 411 -25.05 -4.32 -19.74
C ALA A 411 -25.06 -5.35 -18.61
N THR A 412 -26.28 -5.63 -18.16
CA THR A 412 -26.70 -6.72 -17.28
C THR A 412 -26.42 -8.10 -17.90
N THR A 413 -25.85 -9.02 -17.13
CA THR A 413 -26.06 -10.49 -17.15
C THR A 413 -25.30 -11.07 -15.94
N ASP A 414 -26.01 -11.45 -14.88
CA ASP A 414 -26.52 -12.79 -14.56
C ASP A 414 -25.46 -13.67 -13.87
N SER A 415 -25.57 -13.73 -12.53
CA SER A 415 -24.63 -14.36 -11.62
C SER A 415 -25.13 -15.73 -11.19
N THR A 416 -24.31 -16.76 -11.40
CA THR A 416 -24.36 -17.96 -10.56
C THR A 416 -22.97 -18.38 -10.11
N ARG A 417 -22.82 -18.35 -8.78
CA ARG A 417 -22.11 -19.28 -7.89
C ARG A 417 -20.63 -19.05 -7.50
N THR A 418 -20.52 -18.78 -6.19
CA THR A 418 -19.60 -19.32 -5.16
C THR A 418 -18.10 -19.19 -5.38
N ASP A 419 -17.45 -18.33 -4.58
CA ASP A 419 -16.20 -18.62 -3.89
C ASP A 419 -16.01 -17.69 -2.67
N LEU A 420 -15.29 -18.21 -1.67
CA LEU A 420 -15.20 -17.76 -0.28
C LEU A 420 -14.02 -16.78 -0.05
N ALA A 421 -14.27 -15.80 0.82
CA ALA A 421 -13.35 -14.91 1.54
C ALA A 421 -12.64 -13.80 0.73
N ASP A 422 -12.77 -12.59 1.28
CA ASP A 422 -12.16 -11.30 0.91
C ASP A 422 -12.63 -10.63 -0.41
N GLU A 423 -13.82 -10.03 -0.32
CA GLU A 423 -14.25 -8.91 -1.16
C GLU A 423 -14.61 -7.73 -0.22
N PRO A 424 -14.20 -6.48 -0.51
CA PRO A 424 -14.78 -5.31 0.13
C PRO A 424 -16.28 -5.32 -0.15
N VAL A 425 -17.09 -5.00 0.87
CA VAL A 425 -18.54 -4.83 0.69
C VAL A 425 -18.75 -3.58 -0.16
N ASP A 426 -18.86 -3.75 -1.48
CA ASP A 426 -19.41 -2.71 -2.34
C ASP A 426 -20.86 -2.46 -1.92
N GLN A 427 -21.07 -1.29 -1.32
CA GLN A 427 -22.38 -0.69 -1.20
C GLN A 427 -22.82 -0.29 -2.61
N GLU A 428 -23.63 -1.12 -3.27
CA GLU A 428 -24.73 -0.64 -4.11
C GLU A 428 -25.63 -1.80 -4.55
N GLY A 429 -26.75 -1.94 -3.84
CA GLY A 429 -27.88 -2.81 -4.19
C GLY A 429 -29.04 -2.51 -3.26
N LYS A 430 -30.05 -1.78 -3.74
CA LYS A 430 -31.32 -1.54 -3.05
C LYS A 430 -32.21 -2.79 -3.09
N ASP A 431 -31.64 -3.96 -2.82
CA ASP A 431 -32.41 -5.17 -2.58
C ASP A 431 -32.54 -5.31 -1.07
N GLU A 432 -33.78 -5.34 -0.57
CA GLU A 432 -34.05 -5.56 0.85
C GLU A 432 -33.43 -6.90 1.25
N ILE A 433 -32.39 -6.86 2.08
CA ILE A 433 -31.85 -8.07 2.70
C ILE A 433 -32.96 -8.62 3.60
N GLY A 434 -33.57 -9.74 3.20
CA GLY A 434 -34.52 -10.47 4.04
C GLY A 434 -33.83 -10.93 5.31
N ALA A 435 -34.17 -10.30 6.45
CA ALA A 435 -33.63 -10.67 7.74
C ALA A 435 -34.72 -10.63 8.83
N THR A 436 -34.82 -11.72 9.57
CA THR A 436 -35.70 -11.80 10.75
C THR A 436 -34.98 -11.21 11.96
N VAL A 437 -35.44 -10.07 12.46
CA VAL A 437 -34.89 -9.42 13.66
C VAL A 437 -35.02 -10.34 14.88
N LEU A 438 -33.92 -10.51 15.61
CA LEU A 438 -33.85 -11.33 16.81
C LEU A 438 -34.08 -10.46 18.06
N ASP A 439 -34.89 -10.98 18.99
CA ASP A 439 -35.02 -10.40 20.34
C ASP A 439 -33.88 -10.93 21.22
N VAL A 440 -32.72 -10.27 21.13
CA VAL A 440 -31.50 -10.62 21.87
C VAL A 440 -31.18 -9.54 22.91
N GLN A 441 -30.79 -9.98 24.10
CA GLN A 441 -30.29 -9.11 25.17
C GLN A 441 -28.77 -9.31 25.28
N PRO A 442 -27.96 -8.45 24.65
CA PRO A 442 -26.51 -8.62 24.65
C PRO A 442 -25.89 -8.36 26.03
N GLU A 443 -24.82 -9.11 26.34
CA GLU A 443 -23.94 -8.79 27.46
C GLU A 443 -22.94 -7.70 27.04
N TRP A 444 -23.01 -6.54 27.69
CA TRP A 444 -22.16 -5.40 27.38
C TRP A 444 -20.91 -5.35 28.26
N THR A 445 -19.77 -5.13 27.62
CA THR A 445 -18.50 -4.82 28.30
C THR A 445 -17.78 -3.69 27.56
N SER A 446 -16.87 -2.99 28.24
CA SER A 446 -16.07 -1.91 27.64
C SER A 446 -14.59 -2.25 27.66
N ARG A 447 -13.86 -1.74 26.67
CA ARG A 447 -12.40 -1.81 26.58
C ARG A 447 -11.85 -0.44 26.18
N ARG A 448 -10.73 -0.05 26.78
CA ARG A 448 -9.99 1.16 26.42
C ARG A 448 -8.50 0.87 26.46
N GLU A 449 -7.78 1.28 25.43
CA GLU A 449 -6.31 1.31 25.45
C GLU A 449 -5.83 2.71 25.82
N GLY A 450 -4.84 2.77 26.72
CA GLY A 450 -4.24 4.03 27.17
C GLY A 450 -4.89 4.64 28.41
N GLU A 451 -4.30 5.74 28.88
CA GLU A 451 -4.66 6.41 30.13
C GLU A 451 -5.77 7.45 29.97
N THR A 452 -6.02 7.91 28.74
CA THR A 452 -6.95 9.02 28.41
C THR A 452 -8.20 8.54 27.66
N GLY A 453 -9.26 9.35 27.67
CA GLY A 453 -10.55 9.04 27.05
C GLY A 453 -11.53 8.32 27.98
N ASP A 454 -12.78 8.14 27.55
CA ASP A 454 -13.83 7.46 28.31
C ASP A 454 -14.68 6.57 27.41
N VAL A 455 -15.19 5.47 27.97
CA VAL A 455 -16.12 4.54 27.31
C VAL A 455 -17.28 4.27 28.27
N GLN A 456 -18.45 4.80 27.97
CA GLN A 456 -19.65 4.63 28.77
C GLN A 456 -20.67 3.77 28.05
N ILE A 457 -21.33 2.88 28.79
CA ILE A 457 -22.43 2.06 28.28
C ILE A 457 -23.66 2.31 29.15
N VAL A 458 -24.71 2.88 28.56
CA VAL A 458 -25.96 3.23 29.25
C VAL A 458 -27.12 2.82 28.35
N ASP A 459 -28.04 1.99 28.87
CA ASP A 459 -29.24 1.54 28.16
C ASP A 459 -28.97 0.98 26.74
N GLY A 460 -27.87 0.23 26.59
CA GLY A 460 -27.47 -0.36 25.31
C GLY A 460 -26.87 0.61 24.29
N GLN A 461 -26.60 1.86 24.70
CA GLN A 461 -25.85 2.85 23.92
C GLN A 461 -24.40 2.91 24.41
N VAL A 462 -23.46 3.11 23.48
CA VAL A 462 -22.03 3.22 23.76
C VAL A 462 -21.55 4.61 23.39
N THR A 463 -21.05 5.36 24.36
CA THR A 463 -20.41 6.66 24.14
C THR A 463 -18.90 6.53 24.34
N ILE A 464 -18.12 6.96 23.35
CA ILE A 464 -16.65 6.91 23.38
C ILE A 464 -16.11 8.32 23.11
N SER A 465 -15.37 8.90 24.06
CA SER A 465 -14.86 10.28 23.96
C SER A 465 -13.39 10.38 24.32
N GLY A 466 -12.60 11.13 23.55
CA GLY A 466 -11.17 11.35 23.77
C GLY A 466 -10.29 10.10 23.85
N ALA A 467 -10.74 8.95 23.35
CA ALA A 467 -10.02 7.68 23.41
C ALA A 467 -9.10 7.47 22.20
N GLY A 468 -7.83 7.14 22.48
CA GLY A 468 -6.90 6.71 21.43
C GLY A 468 -7.35 5.42 20.74
N ASP A 469 -7.88 4.47 21.51
CA ASP A 469 -8.66 3.31 21.05
C ASP A 469 -9.64 2.89 22.16
N GLY A 470 -10.94 3.08 21.92
CA GLY A 470 -12.03 2.74 22.83
C GLY A 470 -13.06 1.84 22.16
N SER A 471 -13.65 0.92 22.91
CA SER A 471 -14.65 -0.02 22.38
C SER A 471 -15.74 -0.37 23.39
N GLY A 472 -16.98 -0.40 22.93
CA GLY A 472 -18.08 -1.12 23.59
C GLY A 472 -18.33 -2.45 22.88
N LEU A 473 -18.45 -3.53 23.65
CA LEU A 473 -18.55 -4.90 23.16
C LEU A 473 -19.90 -5.48 23.60
N ALA A 474 -20.78 -5.77 22.65
CA ALA A 474 -22.00 -6.53 22.86
C ALA A 474 -21.77 -7.99 22.48
N THR A 475 -21.87 -8.91 23.44
CA THR A 475 -21.72 -10.35 23.19
C THR A 475 -23.08 -11.02 23.12
N ILE A 476 -23.32 -11.81 22.07
CA ILE A 476 -24.55 -12.59 21.89
C ILE A 476 -24.24 -14.06 21.58
N GLU A 477 -25.15 -14.93 21.97
CA GLU A 477 -25.14 -16.34 21.58
C GLU A 477 -25.57 -16.49 20.11
N THR A 478 -24.94 -17.40 19.38
CA THR A 478 -25.27 -17.67 17.98
C THR A 478 -25.35 -19.16 17.69
N GLU A 479 -26.05 -19.49 16.61
CA GLU A 479 -26.07 -20.83 16.04
C GLU A 479 -24.91 -20.96 15.04
N PRO A 480 -24.26 -22.15 14.98
CA PRO A 480 -23.23 -22.41 13.99
C PRO A 480 -23.76 -22.32 12.56
N ASN A 481 -22.91 -21.95 11.61
CA ASN A 481 -23.22 -21.91 10.18
C ASN A 481 -24.42 -21.01 9.78
N ARG A 482 -24.84 -20.06 10.63
CA ARG A 482 -25.88 -19.07 10.28
C ARG A 482 -25.28 -17.73 9.85
N ARG A 483 -26.00 -17.00 9.00
CA ARG A 483 -25.68 -15.60 8.64
C ARG A 483 -26.46 -14.64 9.52
N TYR A 484 -25.75 -13.67 10.07
CA TYR A 484 -26.32 -12.61 10.89
C TYR A 484 -26.13 -11.26 10.21
N MET A 485 -27.19 -10.46 10.16
CA MET A 485 -27.11 -9.04 9.84
C MET A 485 -27.00 -8.28 11.15
N VAL A 486 -26.01 -7.40 11.25
CA VAL A 486 -25.84 -6.48 12.38
C VAL A 486 -25.96 -5.05 11.86
N GLN A 487 -26.81 -4.28 12.51
CA GLN A 487 -26.95 -2.85 12.27
C GLN A 487 -26.68 -2.07 13.55
N VAL A 488 -25.91 -1.00 13.45
CA VAL A 488 -25.71 -0.04 14.55
C VAL A 488 -25.73 1.36 13.97
N GLN A 489 -26.42 2.28 14.64
CA GLN A 489 -26.35 3.69 14.31
C GLN A 489 -25.18 4.33 15.03
N VAL A 490 -24.45 5.19 14.32
CA VAL A 490 -23.39 6.00 14.91
C VAL A 490 -23.58 7.48 14.55
N VAL A 491 -23.35 8.33 15.54
CA VAL A 491 -23.13 9.77 15.39
C VAL A 491 -21.73 10.06 15.89
N GLN A 492 -20.93 10.81 15.15
CA GLN A 492 -19.59 11.21 15.58
C GLN A 492 -19.40 12.72 15.47
N GLN A 493 -18.83 13.28 16.52
CA GLN A 493 -18.38 14.66 16.60
C GLN A 493 -16.85 14.71 16.68
N GLY A 494 -16.27 15.72 16.04
CA GLY A 494 -14.83 15.95 16.09
C GLY A 494 -14.03 14.89 15.31
N ARG A 495 -12.78 14.71 15.73
CA ARG A 495 -11.78 13.86 15.11
C ARG A 495 -11.96 12.40 15.51
N GLY A 496 -11.30 11.52 14.77
CA GLY A 496 -11.24 10.09 15.09
C GLY A 496 -11.93 9.24 14.04
N MET A 497 -11.81 7.93 14.23
CA MET A 497 -12.31 6.92 13.32
C MET A 497 -13.26 6.00 14.07
N THR A 498 -14.50 5.91 13.59
CA THR A 498 -15.48 4.92 14.05
C THR A 498 -15.57 3.73 13.12
N ARG A 499 -15.70 2.53 13.70
CA ARG A 499 -15.98 1.30 12.95
C ARG A 499 -16.82 0.33 13.77
N LEU A 500 -17.46 -0.58 13.05
CA LEU A 500 -18.02 -1.81 13.59
C LEU A 500 -17.05 -2.96 13.28
N ALA A 501 -16.71 -3.75 14.28
CA ALA A 501 -16.04 -5.03 14.05
C ALA A 501 -16.89 -6.17 14.64
N LEU A 502 -17.06 -7.24 13.87
CA LEU A 502 -17.79 -8.44 14.22
C LEU A 502 -16.76 -9.55 14.39
N ARG A 503 -16.62 -10.06 15.62
CA ARG A 503 -15.58 -11.04 15.97
C ARG A 503 -16.15 -12.17 16.81
N TRP A 504 -15.39 -13.25 16.94
CA TRP A 504 -15.89 -14.48 17.55
C TRP A 504 -15.16 -14.83 18.85
N ARG A 505 -15.95 -15.27 19.85
CA ARG A 505 -15.43 -15.95 21.03
C ARG A 505 -15.87 -17.41 21.05
N THR A 506 -14.93 -18.29 21.39
CA THR A 506 -15.18 -19.71 21.61
C THR A 506 -16.10 -19.90 22.83
N PRO A 507 -16.73 -21.08 23.00
CA PRO A 507 -17.61 -21.36 24.14
C PRO A 507 -16.93 -21.22 25.51
N ASP A 508 -15.61 -21.42 25.60
CA ASP A 508 -14.81 -21.18 26.80
C ASP A 508 -14.39 -19.71 27.00
N GLY A 509 -14.89 -18.81 26.15
CA GLY A 509 -14.75 -17.35 26.29
C GLY A 509 -13.46 -16.77 25.71
N LYS A 510 -12.64 -17.56 25.02
CA LYS A 510 -11.41 -17.08 24.36
C LYS A 510 -11.74 -16.45 23.02
N TRP A 511 -10.92 -15.51 22.57
CA TRP A 511 -11.02 -15.00 21.21
C TRP A 511 -10.63 -16.09 20.21
N GLU A 512 -11.40 -16.21 19.14
CA GLU A 512 -11.03 -17.04 18.00
C GLU A 512 -9.68 -16.55 17.46
N SER A 513 -8.74 -17.48 17.29
CA SER A 513 -7.38 -17.15 16.86
C SER A 513 -7.31 -16.83 15.36
N THR A 514 -8.22 -17.41 14.58
CA THR A 514 -8.37 -17.13 13.16
C THR A 514 -9.32 -15.95 12.97
N MET A 515 -8.98 -15.03 12.07
CA MET A 515 -9.82 -13.89 11.72
C MET A 515 -10.68 -14.16 10.47
N GLN A 516 -10.79 -15.43 10.06
CA GLN A 516 -11.43 -15.84 8.80
C GLN A 516 -12.91 -15.44 8.72
N HIS A 517 -13.59 -15.36 9.86
CA HIS A 517 -15.01 -15.01 9.95
C HIS A 517 -15.23 -13.60 10.52
N ASP A 518 -14.16 -12.84 10.74
CA ASP A 518 -14.27 -11.48 11.26
C ASP A 518 -14.71 -10.54 10.14
N VAL A 519 -15.56 -9.56 10.46
CA VAL A 519 -16.00 -8.52 9.53
C VAL A 519 -15.71 -7.16 10.14
N VAL A 520 -15.18 -6.24 9.33
CA VAL A 520 -15.05 -4.83 9.70
C VAL A 520 -15.87 -4.00 8.73
N ALA A 521 -16.68 -3.08 9.27
CA ALA A 521 -17.49 -2.17 8.48
C ALA A 521 -17.36 -0.74 9.01
N TYR A 522 -17.40 0.22 8.09
CA TYR A 522 -17.33 1.64 8.39
C TYR A 522 -18.70 2.32 8.18
N PRO A 523 -18.93 3.52 8.74
CA PRO A 523 -20.12 4.30 8.43
C PRO A 523 -20.28 4.56 6.93
N PRO A 524 -21.52 4.48 6.40
CA PRO A 524 -21.78 4.89 5.02
C PRO A 524 -21.44 6.37 4.80
N ASP A 525 -21.36 6.79 3.54
CA ASP A 525 -21.18 8.20 3.19
C ASP A 525 -22.32 9.06 3.75
N GLY A 526 -21.99 10.29 4.14
CA GLY A 526 -22.93 11.24 4.73
C GLY A 526 -22.33 12.05 5.88
N ASP A 527 -23.11 12.99 6.40
CA ASP A 527 -22.71 13.88 7.50
C ASP A 527 -22.44 13.07 8.79
N PRO A 528 -21.21 13.07 9.34
CA PRO A 528 -20.90 12.40 10.60
C PRO A 528 -21.70 12.88 11.80
N LEU A 529 -22.24 14.11 11.76
CA LEU A 529 -23.05 14.69 12.82
C LEU A 529 -24.51 14.19 12.80
N GLN A 530 -24.91 13.48 11.74
CA GLN A 530 -26.22 12.83 11.65
C GLN A 530 -26.09 11.31 11.93
N PRO A 531 -27.15 10.65 12.41
CA PRO A 531 -27.14 9.20 12.57
C PRO A 531 -26.89 8.49 11.24
N ARG A 532 -25.84 7.67 11.20
CA ARG A 532 -25.50 6.80 10.06
C ARG A 532 -25.56 5.35 10.49
N THR A 533 -26.29 4.52 9.74
CA THR A 533 -26.42 3.10 10.06
C THR A 533 -25.30 2.30 9.40
N ILE A 534 -24.37 1.78 10.21
CA ILE A 534 -23.43 0.75 9.76
C ILE A 534 -24.21 -0.56 9.64
N THR A 535 -24.16 -1.19 8.48
CA THR A 535 -24.74 -2.53 8.24
C THR A 535 -23.62 -3.49 7.88
N ALA A 536 -23.58 -4.63 8.54
CA ALA A 536 -22.62 -5.70 8.25
C ALA A 536 -23.31 -7.06 8.29
N ILE A 537 -22.95 -7.94 7.36
CA ILE A 537 -23.38 -9.34 7.37
C ILE A 537 -22.19 -10.19 7.76
N VAL A 538 -22.37 -11.12 8.69
CA VAL A 538 -21.32 -12.03 9.15
C VAL A 538 -21.80 -13.47 9.14
N GLN A 539 -20.92 -14.38 8.73
CA GLN A 539 -21.15 -15.83 8.76
C GLN A 539 -20.60 -16.38 10.08
N SER A 540 -21.45 -17.09 10.84
CA SER A 540 -21.04 -17.79 12.05
C SER A 540 -20.15 -19.00 11.72
N PRO A 541 -19.08 -19.24 12.52
CA PRO A 541 -18.22 -20.39 12.34
C PRO A 541 -18.97 -21.74 12.40
N PRO A 542 -18.36 -22.83 11.91
CA PRO A 542 -18.99 -24.16 11.94
C PRO A 542 -19.18 -24.75 13.33
N GLN A 543 -18.51 -24.22 14.35
CA GLN A 543 -18.62 -24.63 15.73
C GLN A 543 -19.40 -23.57 16.53
N PRO A 544 -20.03 -23.93 17.66
CA PRO A 544 -20.71 -22.95 18.52
C PRO A 544 -19.74 -21.85 18.94
N HIS A 545 -20.09 -20.60 18.62
CA HIS A 545 -19.34 -19.42 19.02
C HIS A 545 -20.32 -18.34 19.48
N ARG A 546 -19.78 -17.37 20.20
CA ARG A 546 -20.48 -16.12 20.53
C ARG A 546 -20.02 -15.04 19.56
N LEU A 547 -20.98 -14.34 18.98
CA LEU A 547 -20.68 -13.14 18.20
C LEU A 547 -20.45 -11.99 19.18
N VAL A 548 -19.34 -11.28 18.99
CA VAL A 548 -19.02 -10.04 19.68
C VAL A 548 -19.11 -8.90 18.68
N VAL A 549 -20.11 -8.05 18.88
CA VAL A 549 -20.30 -6.80 18.14
C VAL A 549 -19.48 -5.71 18.84
N ILE A 550 -18.45 -5.21 18.16
CA ILE A 550 -17.51 -4.23 18.70
C ILE A 550 -17.79 -2.89 18.06
N CYS A 551 -18.39 -1.98 18.83
CA CYS A 551 -18.52 -0.57 18.49
C CYS A 551 -17.22 0.14 18.90
N ASN A 552 -16.43 0.59 17.93
CA ASN A 552 -15.10 1.12 18.17
C ASN A 552 -14.98 2.57 17.71
N ALA A 553 -14.38 3.42 18.54
CA ALA A 553 -13.86 4.72 18.15
C ALA A 553 -12.40 4.85 18.56
N SER A 554 -11.57 5.36 17.66
CA SER A 554 -10.13 5.48 17.85
C SER A 554 -9.62 6.81 17.32
N LYS A 555 -8.35 7.14 17.61
CA LYS A 555 -7.66 8.33 17.09
C LYS A 555 -8.29 9.66 17.50
N GLN A 556 -9.09 9.67 18.58
CA GLN A 556 -9.60 10.89 19.21
C GLN A 556 -8.47 11.58 19.98
N LEU A 557 -8.43 12.92 19.98
CA LEU A 557 -7.33 13.69 20.58
C LEU A 557 -7.73 14.39 21.88
N SER A 558 -9.03 14.61 22.07
CA SER A 558 -9.60 15.39 23.16
C SER A 558 -11.00 14.90 23.51
N GLN A 559 -11.54 15.33 24.66
CA GLN A 559 -12.90 14.99 25.07
C GLN A 559 -13.99 15.57 24.15
N ASP A 560 -13.65 16.56 23.31
CA ASP A 560 -14.55 17.12 22.30
C ASP A 560 -14.70 16.20 21.08
N ASP A 561 -13.80 15.22 20.94
CA ASP A 561 -13.87 14.18 19.93
C ASP A 561 -14.65 12.99 20.51
N ALA A 562 -15.85 12.72 20.00
CA ALA A 562 -16.78 11.77 20.59
C ALA A 562 -17.58 10.98 19.54
N ALA A 563 -17.91 9.73 19.85
CA ALA A 563 -18.80 8.89 19.06
C ALA A 563 -19.85 8.24 19.94
N LEU A 564 -21.11 8.28 19.48
CA LEU A 564 -22.26 7.64 20.11
C LEU A 564 -22.77 6.54 19.19
N PHE A 565 -22.69 5.29 19.65
CA PHE A 565 -23.29 4.14 19.02
C PHE A 565 -24.58 3.76 19.73
N GLY A 566 -25.62 3.41 18.97
CA GLY A 566 -26.90 2.99 19.53
C GLY A 566 -27.76 2.27 18.50
N ASN A 567 -28.97 1.89 18.92
CA ASN A 567 -29.92 1.17 18.07
C ASN A 567 -29.31 -0.10 17.45
N LEU A 568 -28.57 -0.87 18.26
CA LEU A 568 -28.03 -2.16 17.85
C LEU A 568 -29.19 -3.10 17.50
N MET A 569 -29.23 -3.56 16.26
CA MET A 569 -30.16 -4.58 15.78
C MET A 569 -29.38 -5.76 15.23
N ILE A 570 -29.86 -6.96 15.54
CA ILE A 570 -29.28 -8.21 15.05
C ILE A 570 -30.40 -9.00 14.42
N GLY A 571 -30.22 -9.39 13.16
CA GLY A 571 -31.17 -10.18 12.40
C GLY A 571 -30.53 -11.46 11.88
N LEU A 572 -31.34 -12.48 11.69
CA LEU A 572 -30.96 -13.71 11.01
C LEU A 572 -31.27 -13.53 9.53
N VAL A 573 -30.26 -13.62 8.66
CA VAL A 573 -30.46 -13.46 7.21
C VAL A 573 -31.14 -14.70 6.67
N ASP A 574 -32.27 -14.51 5.98
CA ASP A 574 -33.01 -15.61 5.35
C ASP A 574 -32.16 -16.21 4.20
N GLU A 575 -32.34 -17.51 3.94
CA GLU A 575 -31.55 -18.22 2.90
C GLU A 575 -31.88 -17.78 1.47
#